data_AF-A0A8T3E7T7-F1
#
_entry.id   AF-A0A8T3E7T7-F1
#
_cell.length_a   1.000
_cell.length_b   1.000
_cell.length_c   1.000
_cell.angle_alpha   90.00
_cell.angle_beta   90.00
_cell.angle_gamma   90.00
#
_symmetry.space_group_name_H-M   'P 1'
#
loop_
_entity.id
_entity.type
_entity.pdbx_description
1 polymer ?
#
loop_
_entity_poly.entity_id
_entity_poly.type
_entity_poly.pdbx_seq_one_letter_code
_entity_poly.pdbx_strand_id
1 'polypeptide(L)'
;MYNLFHGDQDEESLYRAVARVTSLLLRMEEVGRRLQEPSSPSKTPPEQSPADGETPTARDGSSETSTPPSAADTTSGPQEVEWSFAFEQILASLLNEPDLVRFFEKPVDIQAKLEYAKSAQLKAQVNQ
;
A
#
# COMPACT_ATOMS: atom_id res chain seq x y z
N MET A 1 -16.27 -5.97 20.94
CA MET A 1 -16.43 -6.23 19.48
C MET A 1 -15.14 -6.76 18.84
N TYR A 2 -14.16 -7.28 19.61
CA TYR A 2 -12.79 -7.54 19.10
C TYR A 2 -12.40 -9.00 18.93
N ASN A 3 -13.34 -9.94 19.01
CA ASN A 3 -13.02 -11.36 19.07
C ASN A 3 -13.76 -12.13 17.98
N LEU A 4 -13.38 -11.90 16.71
CA LEU A 4 -13.96 -12.60 15.56
C LEU A 4 -13.58 -14.10 15.54
N PHE A 5 -12.42 -14.43 16.11
CA PHE A 5 -11.84 -15.79 16.07
C PHE A 5 -11.70 -16.44 17.46
N HIS A 6 -12.06 -15.76 18.56
CA HIS A 6 -11.86 -16.34 19.90
C HIS A 6 -12.69 -17.60 20.11
N GLY A 7 -12.01 -18.65 20.57
CA GLY A 7 -12.63 -19.92 20.90
C GLY A 7 -12.84 -20.85 19.71
N ASP A 8 -12.36 -20.49 18.50
CA ASP A 8 -12.15 -21.47 17.43
C ASP A 8 -10.88 -22.29 17.72
N GLN A 9 -10.90 -23.58 17.41
CA GLN A 9 -9.72 -24.45 17.55
C GLN A 9 -8.60 -24.01 16.60
N ASP A 10 -8.96 -23.37 15.49
CA ASP A 10 -8.03 -22.89 14.46
C ASP A 10 -7.59 -21.43 14.68
N GLU A 11 -7.86 -20.82 15.84
CA GLU A 11 -7.65 -19.38 16.07
C GLU A 11 -6.23 -18.90 15.75
N GLU A 12 -5.19 -19.64 16.18
CA GLU A 12 -3.81 -19.27 15.84
C GLU A 12 -3.54 -19.33 14.33
N SER A 13 -4.09 -20.33 13.65
CA SER A 13 -3.94 -20.51 12.20
C SER A 13 -4.65 -19.37 11.45
N LEU A 14 -5.82 -18.95 11.92
CA LEU A 14 -6.58 -17.81 11.41
C LEU A 14 -5.78 -16.51 11.52
N TYR A 15 -5.19 -16.21 12.69
CA TYR A 15 -4.34 -15.01 12.81
C TYR A 15 -3.10 -15.08 11.93
N ARG A 16 -2.46 -16.25 11.81
CA ARG A 16 -1.32 -16.44 10.91
C ARG A 16 -1.70 -16.26 9.45
N ALA A 17 -2.88 -16.72 9.04
CA ALA A 17 -3.37 -16.54 7.69
C ALA A 17 -3.65 -15.06 7.38
N VAL A 18 -4.28 -14.32 8.31
CA VAL A 18 -4.42 -12.86 8.18
C VAL A 18 -3.05 -12.19 8.04
N ALA A 19 -2.08 -12.57 8.88
CA ALA A 19 -0.73 -12.03 8.81
C ALA A 19 -0.03 -12.35 7.46
N ARG A 20 -0.28 -13.53 6.88
CA ARG A 20 0.21 -13.90 5.54
C ARG A 20 -0.39 -12.99 4.46
N VAL A 21 -1.72 -12.82 4.44
CA VAL A 21 -2.41 -11.92 3.50
C VAL A 21 -1.88 -10.50 3.61
N THR A 22 -1.84 -9.94 4.83
CA THR A 22 -1.40 -8.56 5.02
C THR A 22 0.06 -8.37 4.66
N SER A 23 0.93 -9.33 5.01
CA SER A 23 2.33 -9.30 4.58
C SER A 23 2.48 -9.33 3.06
N LEU A 24 1.63 -10.09 2.35
CA LEU A 24 1.61 -10.11 0.90
C LEU A 24 1.18 -8.76 0.32
N LEU A 25 0.10 -8.17 0.85
CA LEU A 25 -0.41 -6.87 0.41
C LEU A 25 0.64 -5.76 0.60
N LEU A 26 1.32 -5.73 1.75
CA LEU A 26 2.40 -4.76 2.01
C LEU A 26 3.58 -4.93 1.04
N ARG A 27 3.93 -6.17 0.67
CA ARG A 27 4.97 -6.42 -0.34
C ARG A 27 4.53 -5.94 -1.73
N MET A 28 3.27 -6.17 -2.10
CA MET A 28 2.72 -5.68 -3.36
C MET A 28 2.72 -4.14 -3.41
N GLU A 29 2.42 -3.48 -2.29
CA GLU A 29 2.47 -2.03 -2.15
C GLU A 29 3.87 -1.45 -2.27
N GLU A 30 4.85 -2.07 -1.63
CA GLU A 30 6.26 -1.71 -1.79
C GLU A 30 6.71 -1.85 -3.25
N VAL A 31 6.34 -2.94 -3.92
CA VAL A 31 6.64 -3.13 -5.35
C VAL A 31 5.95 -2.06 -6.19
N GLY A 32 4.67 -1.79 -5.93
CA GLY A 32 3.90 -0.77 -6.62
C GLY A 32 4.53 0.62 -6.60
N ARG A 33 5.01 1.05 -5.42
CA ARG A 33 5.71 2.33 -5.27
C ARG A 33 7.02 2.38 -6.06
N ARG A 34 7.81 1.30 -6.03
CA ARG A 34 9.07 1.22 -6.79
C ARG A 34 8.88 1.31 -8.31
N LEU A 35 7.74 0.85 -8.84
CA LEU A 35 7.42 0.99 -10.26
C LEU A 35 7.01 2.42 -10.64
N GLN A 36 6.57 3.22 -9.67
CA GLN A 36 6.14 4.61 -9.88
C GLN A 36 7.24 5.63 -9.63
N GLU A 37 8.32 5.24 -8.95
CA GLU A 37 9.49 6.11 -8.83
C GLU A 37 10.00 6.46 -10.24
N PRO A 38 10.00 7.75 -10.63
CA PRO A 38 10.51 8.15 -11.94
C PRO A 38 11.97 7.74 -11.99
N SER A 39 12.30 6.83 -12.91
CA SER A 39 13.68 6.48 -13.23
C SER A 39 14.39 7.78 -13.55
N SER A 40 15.17 8.27 -12.58
CA SER A 40 15.99 9.46 -12.77
C SER A 40 16.91 9.13 -13.93
N PRO A 41 16.95 9.93 -15.02
CA PRO A 41 17.90 9.69 -16.08
C PRO A 41 19.28 9.75 -15.43
N SER A 42 19.97 8.60 -15.45
CA SER A 42 21.38 8.50 -15.15
C SER A 42 22.07 9.63 -15.89
N LYS A 43 22.55 10.61 -15.14
CA LYS A 43 23.40 11.67 -15.65
C LYS A 43 24.60 10.97 -16.25
N THR A 44 24.60 10.86 -17.57
CA THR A 44 25.68 10.30 -18.38
C THR A 44 27.00 10.92 -17.89
N PRO A 45 27.99 10.11 -17.46
CA PRO A 45 29.34 10.61 -17.34
C PRO A 45 29.76 11.14 -18.72
N PRO A 46 30.33 12.35 -18.85
CA PRO A 46 30.99 12.71 -20.09
C PRO A 46 32.21 11.81 -20.23
N GLU A 47 32.02 10.70 -20.96
CA GLU A 47 33.10 9.84 -21.39
C GLU A 47 33.96 10.63 -22.37
N GLN A 48 35.22 10.77 -21.98
CA GLN A 48 36.29 11.38 -22.73
C GLN A 48 36.43 10.71 -24.10
N SER A 49 36.69 11.50 -25.13
CA SER A 49 37.51 11.05 -26.25
C SER A 49 38.57 12.11 -26.56
N PRO A 50 39.80 11.69 -26.89
CA PRO A 50 40.99 12.51 -26.81
C PRO A 50 41.23 13.26 -28.12
N ALA A 51 41.61 14.52 -28.04
CA ALA A 51 42.39 15.18 -29.08
C ALA A 51 43.11 16.39 -28.47
N ASP A 52 44.39 16.48 -28.80
CA ASP A 52 45.43 17.35 -28.28
C ASP A 52 45.13 18.86 -28.16
N GLY A 53 45.81 19.50 -27.20
CA GLY A 53 46.41 20.82 -27.43
C GLY A 53 45.91 22.00 -26.59
N GLU A 54 46.66 22.29 -25.51
CA GLU A 54 46.96 23.63 -24.94
C GLU A 54 45.85 24.51 -24.29
N THR A 55 45.96 24.65 -22.95
CA THR A 55 45.61 25.83 -22.12
C THR A 55 46.58 27.00 -22.41
N PRO A 56 46.39 28.25 -21.91
CA PRO A 56 45.25 28.88 -21.21
C PRO A 56 44.92 30.33 -21.68
N THR A 57 43.70 30.82 -21.46
CA THR A 57 43.49 32.27 -21.19
C THR A 57 42.32 32.49 -20.25
N ALA A 58 42.62 33.07 -19.10
CA ALA A 58 41.66 33.59 -18.14
C ALA A 58 40.89 34.79 -18.70
N ARG A 59 39.58 34.87 -18.44
CA ARG A 59 38.92 36.17 -18.19
C ARG A 59 37.68 36.01 -17.31
N ASP A 60 37.71 36.86 -16.30
CA ASP A 60 36.81 37.13 -15.19
C ASP A 60 35.42 37.67 -15.59
N GLY A 61 34.42 37.51 -14.71
CA GLY A 61 33.11 38.13 -14.85
C GLY A 61 31.96 37.48 -14.05
N SER A 62 31.94 37.69 -12.73
CA SER A 62 30.82 37.39 -11.82
C SER A 62 29.76 38.49 -11.85
N SER A 63 28.45 38.17 -11.99
CA SER A 63 27.35 38.79 -11.23
C SER A 63 25.95 38.36 -11.68
N GLU A 64 25.08 38.30 -10.68
CA GLU A 64 23.75 37.72 -10.57
C GLU A 64 22.64 38.54 -11.25
N THR A 65 21.42 37.96 -11.24
CA THR A 65 20.13 38.63 -10.98
C THR A 65 19.10 38.71 -12.12
N SER A 66 17.96 38.05 -11.82
CA SER A 66 16.56 38.33 -12.18
C SER A 66 15.97 37.88 -13.52
N THR A 67 14.98 36.99 -13.36
CA THR A 67 13.76 36.74 -14.17
C THR A 67 12.95 38.05 -14.40
N PRO A 68 11.86 38.11 -15.23
CA PRO A 68 11.00 37.05 -15.82
C PRO A 68 10.63 37.30 -17.32
N PRO A 69 9.68 36.54 -17.95
CA PRO A 69 8.27 36.91 -17.84
C PRO A 69 7.27 35.74 -17.75
N SER A 70 6.14 36.11 -17.15
CA SER A 70 4.80 35.52 -17.14
C SER A 70 4.38 34.77 -18.40
N ALA A 71 3.77 33.60 -18.26
CA ALA A 71 2.32 33.41 -18.38
C ALA A 71 2.00 31.92 -18.58
N ALA A 72 1.06 31.44 -17.76
CA ALA A 72 0.19 30.31 -18.05
C ALA A 72 0.86 29.07 -18.67
N ASP A 73 1.39 28.21 -17.81
CA ASP A 73 1.15 26.79 -18.05
C ASP A 73 0.52 26.20 -16.81
N THR A 74 -0.81 26.09 -16.87
CA THR A 74 -1.53 25.03 -16.15
C THR A 74 -1.05 23.70 -16.74
N THR A 75 0.21 23.34 -16.49
CA THR A 75 0.62 21.95 -16.54
C THR A 75 -0.04 21.32 -15.33
N SER A 76 -1.28 20.89 -15.56
CA SER A 76 -1.75 19.63 -15.02
C SER A 76 -0.67 18.61 -15.33
N GLY A 77 0.32 18.49 -14.42
CA GLY A 77 1.24 17.37 -14.45
C GLY A 77 0.41 16.09 -14.52
N PRO A 78 0.90 15.03 -15.17
CA PRO A 78 0.19 13.77 -15.23
C PRO A 78 -0.21 13.45 -13.80
N GLN A 79 -1.52 13.34 -13.56
CA GLN A 79 -2.06 13.01 -12.25
C GLN A 79 -1.26 11.80 -11.79
N GLU A 80 -0.37 11.97 -10.79
CA GLU A 80 0.46 10.87 -10.31
C GLU A 80 -0.54 9.84 -9.81
N VAL A 81 -0.75 8.79 -10.61
CA VAL A 81 -1.67 7.72 -10.24
C VAL A 81 -0.97 7.00 -9.11
N GLU A 82 -1.25 7.41 -7.87
CA GLU A 82 -0.72 6.77 -6.67
C GLU A 82 -1.10 5.29 -6.71
N TRP A 83 -0.09 4.44 -6.60
CA TRP A 83 -0.31 3.00 -6.63
C TRP A 83 -1.29 2.64 -5.53
N SER A 84 -2.38 1.97 -5.91
CA SER A 84 -3.40 1.51 -4.96
C SER A 84 -3.90 0.15 -5.40
N PHE A 85 -4.38 -0.62 -4.42
CA PHE A 85 -5.06 -1.87 -4.69
C PHE A 85 -6.58 -1.65 -4.77
N ALA A 86 -7.21 -2.32 -5.73
CA ALA A 86 -8.66 -2.44 -5.77
C ALA A 86 -9.13 -3.38 -4.66
N PHE A 87 -10.34 -3.16 -4.16
CA PHE A 87 -10.99 -4.05 -3.20
C PHE A 87 -10.98 -5.52 -3.67
N GLU A 88 -11.19 -5.75 -4.97
CA GLU A 88 -11.17 -7.09 -5.56
C GLU A 88 -9.82 -7.80 -5.40
N GLN A 89 -8.70 -7.06 -5.38
CA GLN A 89 -7.38 -7.65 -5.15
C GLN A 89 -7.19 -8.06 -3.69
N ILE A 90 -7.76 -7.29 -2.75
CA ILE A 90 -7.81 -7.67 -1.34
C ILE A 90 -8.65 -8.93 -1.19
N LEU A 91 -9.85 -8.96 -1.80
CA LEU A 91 -10.72 -10.13 -1.76
C LEU A 91 -10.05 -11.36 -2.38
N ALA A 92 -9.41 -11.22 -3.53
CA ALA A 92 -8.67 -12.31 -4.16
C ALA A 92 -7.56 -12.85 -3.24
N SER A 93 -6.84 -11.96 -2.54
CA SER A 93 -5.82 -12.35 -1.55
C SER A 93 -6.42 -13.12 -0.37
N LEU A 94 -7.58 -12.69 0.14
CA LEU A 94 -8.30 -13.39 1.21
C LEU A 94 -8.84 -14.75 0.76
N LEU A 95 -9.38 -14.84 -0.46
CA LEU A 95 -9.94 -16.06 -1.05
C LEU A 95 -8.87 -17.09 -1.44
N ASN A 96 -7.61 -16.68 -1.49
CA ASN A 96 -6.48 -17.58 -1.76
C ASN A 96 -5.82 -18.13 -0.48
N GLU A 97 -6.23 -17.71 0.72
CA GLU A 97 -5.73 -18.26 1.97
C GLU A 97 -6.68 -19.34 2.54
N PRO A 98 -6.26 -20.62 2.55
CA PRO A 98 -7.16 -21.75 2.79
C PRO A 98 -7.77 -21.76 4.20
N ASP A 99 -7.03 -21.26 5.20
CA ASP A 99 -7.50 -21.16 6.58
C ASP A 99 -8.66 -20.16 6.71
N LEU A 100 -8.60 -19.05 5.97
CA LEU A 100 -9.65 -18.03 5.94
C LEU A 100 -10.87 -18.52 5.16
N VAL A 101 -10.66 -19.12 3.99
CA VAL A 101 -11.74 -19.68 3.17
C VAL A 101 -12.52 -20.71 3.98
N ARG A 102 -11.82 -21.69 4.58
CA ARG A 102 -12.45 -22.73 5.39
C ARG A 102 -13.25 -22.13 6.54
N PHE A 103 -12.73 -21.09 7.20
CA PHE A 103 -13.44 -20.45 8.30
C PHE A 103 -14.73 -19.76 7.85
N PHE A 104 -14.69 -19.00 6.74
CA PHE A 104 -15.88 -18.31 6.22
C PHE A 104 -16.91 -19.25 5.57
N GLU A 105 -16.50 -20.44 5.13
CA GLU A 105 -17.41 -21.46 4.60
C GLU A 105 -18.17 -22.22 5.71
N LYS A 106 -17.74 -22.16 6.97
CA LYS A 106 -18.44 -22.84 8.08
C LYS A 106 -19.87 -22.27 8.21
N PRO A 107 -20.93 -23.09 8.07
CA PRO A 107 -22.29 -22.60 8.24
C PRO A 107 -22.52 -22.17 9.68
N VAL A 108 -23.11 -20.99 9.87
CA VAL A 108 -23.47 -20.46 11.19
C VAL A 108 -24.98 -20.43 11.31
N ASP A 109 -25.51 -21.10 12.33
CA ASP A 109 -26.93 -20.99 12.67
C ASP A 109 -27.22 -19.64 13.34
N ILE A 110 -27.64 -18.68 12.50
CA ILE A 110 -27.97 -17.33 12.93
C ILE A 110 -29.17 -17.33 13.90
N GLN A 111 -30.13 -18.25 13.74
CA GLN A 111 -31.32 -18.32 14.61
C GLN A 111 -30.91 -18.73 16.02
N ALA A 112 -30.09 -19.78 16.15
CA ALA A 112 -29.56 -20.20 17.45
C ALA A 112 -28.72 -19.10 18.12
N LYS A 113 -27.88 -18.39 17.35
CA LYS A 113 -27.09 -17.25 17.85
C LYS A 113 -27.98 -16.10 18.33
N LEU A 114 -29.08 -15.81 17.63
CA LEU A 114 -30.04 -14.78 17.99
C LEU A 114 -30.79 -15.12 19.28
N GLU A 115 -31.29 -16.35 19.40
CA GLU A 115 -32.00 -16.80 20.61
C GLU A 115 -31.09 -16.84 21.84
N TYR A 116 -29.84 -17.27 21.66
CA TYR A 116 -28.82 -17.18 22.71
C TYR A 116 -28.58 -15.73 23.14
N ALA A 117 -28.40 -14.81 22.18
CA ALA A 117 -28.14 -13.39 22.47
C ALA A 117 -29.31 -12.74 23.21
N LYS A 118 -30.56 -13.00 22.79
CA LYS A 118 -31.77 -12.55 23.49
C LYS A 118 -31.80 -13.06 24.94
N SER A 119 -31.53 -14.35 25.13
CA SER A 119 -31.52 -14.97 26.45
C SER A 119 -30.43 -14.39 27.36
N ALA A 120 -29.25 -14.12 26.81
CA ALA A 120 -28.16 -13.47 27.53
C ALA A 120 -28.50 -12.02 27.93
N GLN A 121 -29.14 -11.27 27.02
CA GLN A 121 -29.58 -9.91 27.27
C GLN A 121 -30.63 -9.86 28.39
N LEU A 122 -31.60 -10.77 28.38
CA LEU A 122 -32.62 -10.85 29.42
C LEU A 122 -32.01 -11.16 30.80
N LYS A 123 -31.06 -12.10 30.85
CA LYS A 123 -30.32 -12.42 32.09
C LYS A 123 -29.51 -11.24 32.62
N ALA A 124 -28.88 -10.47 31.74
CA ALA A 124 -28.13 -9.28 32.14
C ALA A 124 -29.04 -8.18 32.69
N GLN A 125 -30.26 -8.03 32.14
CA GLN A 125 -31.26 -7.08 32.64
C GLN A 125 -31.91 -7.49 33.96
N VAL A 126 -32.07 -8.80 34.20
CA VAL A 126 -32.64 -9.31 35.46
C VAL A 126 -31.63 -9.31 36.62
N ASN A 127 -30.34 -9.38 36.31
CA ASN A 127 -29.26 -9.36 37.30
C ASN A 127 -28.76 -7.93 37.64
N GLN A 128 -29.53 -6.89 37.29
CA GLN A 128 -29.22 -5.48 37.53
C GLN A 128 -30.26 -4.86 38.46
#